data_AF-A0A7L2IG09-F1
#
_entry.id   AF-A0A7L2IG09-F1
#
_cell.length_a   1.000
_cell.length_b   1.000
_cell.length_c   1.000
_cell.angle_alpha   90.00
_cell.angle_beta   90.00
_cell.angle_gamma   90.00
#
_symmetry.space_group_name_H-M   'P 1'
#
loop_
_entity.id
_entity.type
_entity.pdbx_description
1 polymer ?
#
loop_
_entity_poly.entity_id
_entity_poly.type
_entity_poly.pdbx_seq_one_letter_code
_entity_poly.pdbx_strand_id
1 'polypeptide(L)' 'MAEKFDSLEEHLEKFVENIRQLGIIVSDFQPSSQTGLNQKLNFMVTGLQDIDKCRQQLHDISVPLEVFE' A
#
# COMPACT_ATOMS: atom_id res chain seq x y z
N MET A 1 5.97 16.22 12.69
CA MET A 1 6.11 14.85 13.24
C MET A 1 4.87 14.04 12.91
N ALA A 2 3.67 14.51 13.27
CA ALA A 2 2.39 13.91 12.83
C ALA A 2 2.29 13.79 11.30
N GLU A 3 2.62 14.85 10.55
CA GLU A 3 2.49 14.86 9.09
C GLU A 3 3.22 13.74 8.32
N LYS A 4 4.36 13.25 8.85
CA LYS A 4 5.07 12.10 8.24
C LYS A 4 4.35 10.78 8.49
N PHE A 5 3.73 10.63 9.66
CA PHE A 5 2.92 9.47 10.01
C PHE A 5 1.58 9.50 9.28
N ASP A 6 0.92 10.65 9.22
CA ASP A 6 -0.32 10.85 8.46
C ASP A 6 -0.10 10.47 6.99
N SER A 7 1.03 10.88 6.42
CA SER A 7 1.41 10.50 5.05
C SER A 7 1.64 8.99 4.90
N LEU A 8 2.35 8.35 5.83
CA LEU A 8 2.55 6.89 5.78
C LEU A 8 1.22 6.14 5.90
N GLU A 9 0.36 6.55 6.84
CA GLU A 9 -0.98 5.98 7.07
C GLU A 9 -1.82 6.06 5.79
N GLU A 10 -1.90 7.24 5.16
CA GLU A 10 -2.65 7.43 3.91
C GLU A 10 -2.15 6.49 2.78
N HIS A 11 -0.82 6.33 2.64
CA HIS A 11 -0.26 5.42 1.63
C HIS A 11 -0.54 3.96 1.95
N LEU A 12 -0.49 3.56 3.22
CA LEU A 12 -0.85 2.21 3.67
C LEU A 12 -2.32 1.91 3.42
N GLU A 13 -3.23 2.82 3.76
CA GLU A 13 -4.67 2.67 3.52
C GLU A 13 -4.97 2.50 2.02
N LYS A 14 -4.39 3.36 1.17
CA LYS A 14 -4.53 3.25 -0.29
C LYS A 14 -3.98 1.93 -0.81
N PHE A 15 -2.86 1.46 -0.26
CA PHE A 15 -2.24 0.21 -0.67
C PHE A 15 -3.10 -1.00 -0.29
N VAL A 16 -3.62 -1.05 0.93
CA VAL A 16 -4.54 -2.09 1.41
C VAL A 16 -5.82 -2.11 0.56
N GLU A 17 -6.38 -0.95 0.26
CA GLU A 17 -7.57 -0.84 -0.59
C GLU A 17 -7.29 -1.34 -2.02
N ASN A 18 -6.10 -1.04 -2.57
CA ASN A 18 -5.69 -1.56 -3.88
C ASN A 18 -5.61 -3.09 -3.90
N ILE A 19 -5.08 -3.71 -2.84
CA ILE A 19 -5.05 -5.17 -2.68
C ILE A 19 -6.46 -5.73 -2.63
N ARG A 20 -7.36 -5.12 -1.85
CA ARG A 20 -8.76 -5.55 -1.75
C ARG A 20 -9.45 -5.55 -3.12
N GLN A 21 -9.29 -4.47 -3.87
CA GLN A 21 -9.85 -4.33 -5.22
C GLN A 21 -9.26 -5.36 -6.19
N LEU A 22 -7.95 -5.64 -6.10
CA LEU A 22 -7.30 -6.69 -6.88
C LEU A 22 -7.88 -8.06 -6.54
N GLY A 23 -8.11 -8.36 -5.26
CA GLY A 23 -8.75 -9.59 -4.81
C GLY A 23 -10.15 -9.78 -5.41
N ILE A 24 -10.95 -8.71 -5.51
CA ILE A 24 -12.27 -8.74 -6.16
C ILE A 24 -12.12 -9.06 -7.66
N ILE A 25 -11.23 -8.36 -8.35
CA ILE A 25 -11.01 -8.55 -9.80
C ILE A 25 -10.56 -9.98 -10.12
N VAL A 26 -9.67 -10.54 -9.30
CA VAL A 26 -9.16 -11.90 -9.50
C VAL A 26 -10.22 -12.96 -9.16
N SER A 27 -11.10 -12.68 -8.19
CA SER A 27 -12.17 -13.61 -7.79
C SER A 27 -13.27 -13.73 -8.85
N ASP A 28 -13.59 -12.66 -9.58
CA ASP A 28 -14.56 -12.64 -10.68
C ASP A 28 -13.92 -12.13 -11.97
N PHE A 29 -12.85 -12.78 -12.40
CA PHE A 29 -12.07 -12.31 -13.54
C PHE A 29 -12.82 -12.50 -14.86
N GLN A 30 -12.95 -11.41 -15.61
CA GLN A 30 -13.48 -11.39 -16.97
C GLN A 30 -12.40 -10.88 -17.94
N PRO A 31 -12.44 -11.22 -19.25
CA PRO A 31 -11.46 -10.73 -20.21
C PRO A 31 -11.35 -9.19 -20.27
N SER A 32 -12.47 -8.49 -20.05
CA SER A 32 -12.54 -7.03 -19.94
C SER A 32 -11.81 -6.49 -18.71
N SER A 33 -11.67 -7.29 -17.65
CA SER A 33 -11.02 -6.93 -16.39
C SER A 33 -9.50 -6.91 -16.46
N GLN A 34 -8.88 -7.47 -17.51
CA GLN A 34 -7.42 -7.53 -17.66
C GLN A 34 -6.76 -6.15 -17.57
N THR A 35 -7.36 -5.14 -18.20
CA THR A 35 -6.86 -3.76 -18.15
C THR A 35 -6.89 -3.21 -16.72
N GLY A 36 -7.99 -3.43 -16.00
CA GLY A 36 -8.12 -3.03 -14.60
C GLY A 36 -7.13 -3.77 -13.70
N LEU A 37 -6.94 -5.07 -13.91
CA LEU A 37 -5.95 -5.87 -13.20
C LEU A 37 -4.53 -5.33 -13.40
N ASN A 38 -4.14 -5.05 -14.65
CA ASN A 38 -2.81 -4.50 -14.96
C ASN A 38 -2.61 -3.13 -14.30
N GLN A 39 -3.63 -2.27 -14.29
CA GLN A 39 -3.58 -1.00 -13.59
C GLN A 39 -3.38 -1.19 -12.08
N LYS A 40 -4.10 -2.14 -11.45
CA LYS A 40 -3.95 -2.44 -10.03
C LYS A 40 -2.58 -3.02 -9.70
N LEU A 41 -2.03 -3.87 -10.55
CA LEU A 41 -0.66 -4.39 -10.39
C LEU A 41 0.40 -3.29 -10.50
N ASN A 42 0.26 -2.38 -11.47
CA ASN A 42 1.17 -1.22 -11.55
C ASN A 42 1.06 -0.34 -10.32
N PHE A 43 -0.16 -0.13 -9.80
CA PHE A 43 -0.37 0.61 -8.56
C PHE A 43 0.25 -0.09 -7.34
N MET A 44 0.31 -1.42 -7.30
CA MET A 44 1.03 -2.15 -6.24
C MET A 44 2.52 -1.79 -6.26
N VAL A 45 3.14 -1.74 -7.44
CA VAL A 45 4.56 -1.41 -7.58
C VAL A 45 4.82 0.01 -7.12
N THR A 46 4.04 0.99 -7.60
CA THR A 46 4.22 2.39 -7.21
C THR A 46 3.90 2.60 -5.72
N GLY A 47 2.84 1.96 -5.21
CA GLY A 47 2.47 2.05 -3.79
C GLY A 47 3.55 1.53 -2.86
N LEU A 48 4.19 0.40 -3.20
CA LEU A 48 5.35 -0.10 -2.44
C LEU A 48 6.53 0.87 -2.47
N GLN A 49 6.81 1.49 -3.62
CA GLN A 49 7.87 2.49 -3.75
C GLN A 49 7.59 3.73 -2.89
N ASP A 50 6.34 4.19 -2.84
CA ASP A 50 5.95 5.35 -2.04
C ASP A 50 5.97 5.03 -0.54
N ILE A 51 5.54 3.84 -0.12
CA ILE A 51 5.69 3.36 1.26
C ILE A 51 7.17 3.32 1.67
N ASP A 52 8.07 2.83 0.80
CA ASP A 52 9.50 2.82 1.11
C ASP A 52 10.07 4.23 1.28
N LYS A 53 9.66 5.20 0.45
CA LYS A 53 10.03 6.62 0.62
C LYS A 53 9.53 7.18 1.95
N CYS A 54 8.27 6.90 2.33
CA CYS A 54 7.72 7.32 3.61
C CYS A 54 8.50 6.70 4.78
N ARG A 55 8.85 5.40 4.69
CA ARG A 55 9.66 4.70 5.68
C ARG A 55 11.04 5.34 5.87
N GLN A 56 11.69 5.77 4.79
CA GLN A 56 12.97 6.49 4.87
C GLN A 56 12.86 7.82 5.65
N GLN A 57 11.68 8.45 5.68
CA GLN A 57 11.47 9.69 6.45
C GLN A 57 11.27 9.45 7.96
N LEU A 58 11.03 8.19 8.37
CA LEU A 58 10.79 7.74 9.73
C LEU A 58 11.97 6.94 10.30
N HIS A 59 13.15 7.05 9.69
CA HIS A 59 14.37 6.33 10.09
C HIS A 59 14.82 6.63 11.52
N ASP A 60 14.40 7.77 12.07
CA ASP A 60 14.66 8.22 13.42
C ASP A 60 13.71 7.59 14.47
N ILE A 61 12.78 6.74 14.04
CA ILE A 61 11.74 6.17 14.87
C ILE A 61 11.99 4.68 15.06
N SER A 62 12.26 4.29 16.30
CA SER A 62 12.38 2.91 16.71
C SER A 62 11.08 2.47 17.36
N VAL A 63 10.44 1.43 16.81
CA VAL A 63 9.28 0.79 17.42
C VAL A 63 9.80 -0.27 18.40
N PRO A 64 9.53 -0.18 19.71
CA PRO A 64 9.96 -1.19 20.68
C PRO A 64 9.40 -2.57 20.33
N LEU A 65 10.13 -3.64 20.63
CA LEU A 65 9.62 -4.99 20.35
C LEU A 65 8.39 -5.35 21.19
N GLU A 66 8.22 -4.70 22.35
CA GLU A 66 7.10 -4.97 23.26
C GLU A 66 5.72 -4.62 22.66
N VAL A 67 5.66 -3.83 21.58
CA VAL A 67 4.38 -3.46 20.94
C VAL A 67 3.98 -4.35 19.77
N PHE A 68 4.78 -5.35 19.39
CA PHE A 68 4.50 -6.27 18.28
C PHE A 68 3.79 -7.57 18.72
N GLU A 69 2.85 -7.51 19.68
CA GLU A 69 2.11 -8.70 20.21
C GLU A 69 1.63 -9.70 19.15
#